data_AF-A0A9Y2AYA9-F1
#
_entry.id   AF-A0A9Y2AYA9-F1
#
_cell.length_a   1.000
_cell.length_b   1.000
_cell.length_c   1.000
_cell.angle_alpha   90.00
_cell.angle_beta   90.00
_cell.angle_gamma   90.00
#
_symmetry.space_group_name_H-M   'P 1'
#
loop_
_entity.id
_entity.type
_entity.pdbx_description
1 polymer ?
#
loop_
_entity_poly.entity_id
_entity_poly.type
_entity_poly.pdbx_seq_one_letter_code
_entity_poly.pdbx_strand_id
1 'polypeptide(L)'
;MLSIHWPRQLVILRNGQSAGNVAQFDAVVLLKGKTSVIAESKHACLHHNGRCVSLATGGSGDALAGIIGGLAARGVSPREPAAWGSWVHGQAGHRLER
;
A
#
# COMPACT_ATOMS: atom_id res chain seq x y z
N MET A 1 23.26 -18.24 8.25
CA MET A 1 21.84 -18.64 8.35
C MET A 1 21.01 -17.36 8.46
N LEU A 2 20.56 -16.81 7.33
CA LEU A 2 19.71 -15.61 7.31
C LEU A 2 18.28 -16.05 7.66
N SER A 3 17.90 -15.91 8.93
CA SER A 3 16.50 -16.06 9.33
C SER A 3 15.76 -14.78 8.92
N ILE A 4 15.01 -14.85 7.82
CA ILE A 4 14.08 -13.79 7.46
C ILE A 4 12.86 -13.93 8.37
N HIS A 5 12.95 -13.31 9.55
CA HIS A 5 11.81 -13.07 10.39
C HIS A 5 10.98 -11.96 9.73
N TRP A 6 9.79 -12.29 9.23
CA TRP A 6 8.79 -11.31 8.80
C TRP A 6 7.83 -11.04 9.98
N PRO A 7 8.06 -10.04 10.85
CA PRO A 7 7.03 -9.57 11.75
C PRO A 7 6.07 -8.68 10.97
N ARG A 8 4.77 -8.92 11.16
CA ARG A 8 3.64 -8.05 10.74
C ARG A 8 3.31 -8.12 9.26
N GLN A 9 2.12 -8.65 8.98
CA GLN A 9 1.62 -8.90 7.63
C GLN A 9 1.22 -7.56 6.99
N LEU A 10 1.74 -7.25 5.80
CA LEU A 10 1.17 -6.20 4.97
C LEU A 10 -0.05 -6.77 4.26
N VAL A 11 -1.21 -6.17 4.45
CA VAL A 11 -2.46 -6.57 3.80
C VAL A 11 -2.89 -5.45 2.86
N ILE A 12 -2.91 -5.73 1.56
CA ILE A 12 -3.39 -4.76 0.56
C ILE A 12 -4.86 -5.08 0.28
N LEU A 13 -5.76 -4.19 0.71
CA LEU A 13 -7.21 -4.36 0.50
C LEU A 13 -7.66 -3.62 -0.76
N ARG A 14 -8.57 -4.25 -1.51
CA ARG A 14 -9.19 -3.70 -2.73
C ARG A 14 -10.51 -2.98 -2.39
N ASN A 15 -10.99 -2.14 -3.31
CA ASN A 15 -12.27 -1.41 -3.18
C ASN A 15 -13.42 -2.32 -2.73
N GLY A 16 -14.21 -1.85 -1.75
CA GLY A 16 -15.37 -2.56 -1.18
C GLY A 16 -15.14 -3.14 0.23
N GLN A 17 -13.90 -3.14 0.73
CA GLN A 17 -13.55 -3.58 2.09
C GLN A 17 -13.38 -2.36 3.01
N SER A 18 -14.04 -2.35 4.17
CA SER A 18 -13.91 -1.29 5.17
C SER A 18 -12.60 -1.44 5.94
N ALA A 19 -11.84 -0.35 6.11
CA ALA A 19 -10.63 -0.31 6.96
C ALA A 19 -10.94 -0.47 8.47
N GLY A 20 -12.17 -0.85 8.82
CA GLY A 20 -12.74 -0.73 10.16
C GLY A 20 -12.14 -1.66 11.22
N ASN A 21 -11.23 -2.58 10.87
CA ASN A 21 -10.67 -3.50 11.85
C ASN A 21 -9.19 -3.89 11.61
N VAL A 22 -8.34 -2.93 11.23
CA VAL A 22 -6.87 -3.16 11.15
C VAL A 22 -6.30 -3.71 12.47
N ALA A 23 -6.91 -3.36 13.60
CA ALA A 23 -6.56 -3.87 14.93
C ALA A 23 -6.68 -5.39 15.07
N GLN A 24 -7.52 -6.06 14.27
CA GLN A 24 -7.70 -7.51 14.30
C GLN A 24 -6.61 -8.27 13.53
N PHE A 25 -5.87 -7.58 12.65
CA PHE A 25 -4.95 -8.23 11.71
C PHE A 25 -3.47 -8.11 12.09
N ASP A 26 -3.11 -7.35 13.14
CA ASP A 26 -1.72 -6.92 13.46
C ASP A 26 -0.91 -6.60 12.19
N ALA A 27 -1.54 -5.81 11.32
CA ALA A 27 -1.13 -5.59 9.94
C ALA A 27 -1.07 -4.11 9.59
N VAL A 28 -0.28 -3.79 8.57
CA VAL A 28 -0.40 -2.54 7.83
C VAL A 28 -1.39 -2.78 6.69
N VAL A 29 -2.42 -1.95 6.61
CA VAL A 29 -3.45 -2.02 5.58
C VAL A 29 -3.33 -0.84 4.64
N LEU A 30 -3.13 -1.12 3.34
CA LEU A 30 -3.28 -0.11 2.29
C LEU A 30 -4.59 -0.34 1.55
N LEU A 31 -5.51 0.62 1.66
CA LEU A 31 -6.75 0.68 0.89
C LEU A 31 -6.56 1.60 -0.31
N LYS A 32 -6.45 1.01 -1.52
CA LYS A 32 -6.27 1.76 -2.77
C LYS A 32 -7.60 2.37 -3.22
N GLY A 33 -7.60 3.66 -3.48
CA GLY A 33 -8.73 4.41 -4.03
C GLY A 33 -8.28 5.77 -4.57
N LYS A 34 -9.24 6.65 -4.89
CA LYS A 34 -8.96 8.04 -5.30
C LYS A 34 -8.02 8.75 -4.30
N THR A 35 -8.29 8.54 -3.03
CA THR A 35 -7.36 8.76 -1.92
C THR A 35 -7.02 7.39 -1.36
N SER A 36 -5.74 7.02 -1.40
CA SER A 36 -5.27 5.80 -0.76
C SER A 36 -5.09 6.05 0.73
N VAL A 37 -5.53 5.11 1.56
CA VAL A 37 -5.41 5.18 3.02
C VAL A 37 -4.49 4.05 3.48
N ILE A 38 -3.51 4.38 4.31
CA ILE A 38 -2.60 3.42 4.93
C ILE A 38 -2.84 3.48 6.43
N ALA A 39 -3.27 2.37 7.01
CA ALA A 39 -3.67 2.29 8.40
C ALA A 39 -2.92 1.15 9.11
N GLU A 40 -2.66 1.33 10.40
CA GLU A 40 -2.13 0.32 11.31
C GLU A 40 -2.68 0.57 12.72
N SER A 41 -2.51 -0.37 13.64
CA SER A 41 -3.14 -0.31 14.97
C SER A 41 -2.55 0.75 15.90
N LYS A 42 -1.28 1.13 15.72
CA LYS A 42 -0.53 1.96 16.68
C LYS A 42 -0.36 3.42 16.26
N HIS A 43 -0.67 3.76 15.02
CA HIS A 43 -0.36 5.06 14.45
C HIS A 43 -1.53 5.62 13.65
N ALA A 44 -1.58 6.96 13.55
CA ALA A 44 -2.56 7.63 12.70
C ALA A 44 -2.43 7.20 11.24
N CYS A 45 -3.56 7.12 10.56
CA CYS A 45 -3.63 6.78 9.14
C CYS A 45 -2.83 7.78 8.30
N LEU A 46 -2.13 7.29 7.28
CA LEU A 46 -1.56 8.11 6.22
C LEU A 46 -2.51 8.15 5.04
N HIS A 47 -2.64 9.32 4.43
CA HIS A 47 -3.52 9.55 3.31
C HIS A 47 -2.67 10.01 2.11
N HIS A 48 -2.79 9.30 0.99
CA HIS A 48 -2.16 9.69 -0.25
C HIS A 48 -3.23 10.03 -1.29
N ASN A 49 -3.31 11.32 -1.63
CA ASN A 49 -4.26 11.84 -2.61
C ASN A 49 -3.63 11.82 -4.02
N GLY A 50 -3.54 10.63 -4.61
CA GLY A 50 -2.92 10.44 -5.92
C GLY A 50 -3.84 10.70 -7.12
N ARG A 51 -5.18 10.66 -6.98
CA ARG A 51 -6.17 11.07 -8.02
C ARG A 51 -5.77 10.82 -9.49
N CYS A 52 -5.41 9.58 -9.81
CA CYS A 52 -4.95 9.24 -11.15
C CYS A 52 -5.91 8.23 -11.78
N VAL A 53 -6.69 8.67 -12.78
CA VAL A 53 -7.73 7.84 -13.40
C VAL A 53 -7.09 6.77 -14.30
N SER A 54 -5.92 7.06 -14.88
CA SER A 54 -5.17 6.08 -15.68
C SER A 54 -4.72 4.84 -14.89
N LEU A 55 -4.78 4.90 -13.55
CA LEU A 55 -4.49 3.76 -12.67
C LEU A 55 -5.74 2.99 -12.24
N ALA A 56 -6.92 3.34 -12.74
CA ALA A 56 -8.17 2.60 -12.54
C ALA A 56 -8.32 1.45 -13.55
N THR A 57 -7.22 0.74 -13.84
CA THR A 57 -7.16 -0.33 -14.85
C THR A 57 -6.89 -1.68 -14.18
N GLY A 58 -7.29 -2.76 -14.85
CA GLY A 58 -6.92 -4.12 -14.46
C GLY A 58 -5.40 -4.27 -14.36
N GLY A 59 -4.91 -4.96 -13.33
CA GLY A 59 -3.48 -5.16 -13.09
C GLY A 59 -2.75 -4.03 -12.35
N SER A 60 -3.32 -2.82 -12.28
CA SER A 60 -2.71 -1.70 -11.53
C SER A 60 -2.56 -2.00 -10.03
N GLY A 61 -3.45 -2.83 -9.46
CA GLY A 61 -3.35 -3.31 -8.08
C GLY A 61 -2.18 -4.28 -7.88
N ASP A 62 -1.93 -5.15 -8.86
CA ASP A 62 -0.85 -6.13 -8.80
C ASP A 62 0.51 -5.45 -8.99
N ALA A 63 0.58 -4.43 -9.86
CA ALA A 63 1.75 -3.56 -9.98
C ALA A 63 2.06 -2.84 -8.66
N LEU A 64 1.05 -2.26 -8.01
CA LEU A 64 1.21 -1.65 -6.69
C LEU A 64 1.71 -2.66 -5.64
N ALA A 65 1.13 -3.87 -5.61
CA ALA A 65 1.57 -4.92 -4.69
C ALA A 65 3.03 -5.32 -4.92
N GLY A 66 3.45 -5.46 -6.18
CA GLY A 66 4.84 -5.75 -6.53
C GLY A 66 5.82 -4.65 -6.10
N ILE A 67 5.47 -3.38 -6.31
CA ILE A 67 6.26 -2.23 -5.85
C ILE A 67 6.44 -2.30 -4.33
N ILE A 68 5.35 -2.48 -3.59
CA ILE A 68 5.42 -2.49 -2.13
C ILE A 68 6.21 -3.72 -1.64
N GLY A 69 6.02 -4.89 -2.24
CA GLY A 69 6.77 -6.10 -1.90
C GLY A 69 8.28 -5.94 -2.10
N GLY A 70 8.69 -5.33 -3.22
CA GLY A 70 10.10 -5.04 -3.49
C GLY A 70 10.71 -4.03 -2.50
N LEU A 71 9.93 -3.02 -2.10
CA LEU A 71 10.36 -2.06 -1.07
C LEU A 71 10.44 -2.70 0.33
N ALA A 72 9.48 -3.57 0.68
CA ALA A 72 9.47 -4.27 1.96
C ALA A 72 10.62 -5.27 2.10
N ALA A 73 11.06 -5.89 1.00
CA ALA A 73 12.24 -6.77 0.97
C ALA A 73 13.54 -6.08 1.43
N ARG A 74 13.56 -4.75 1.54
CA ARG A 74 14.71 -3.98 2.07
C ARG A 74 14.80 -4.01 3.60
N GLY A 75 13.90 -4.70 4.30
CA GLY A 75 13.93 -4.83 5.77
C GLY A 75 13.45 -3.61 6.53
N VAL A 76 12.71 -2.71 5.89
CA VAL A 76 12.07 -1.56 6.53
C VAL A 76 10.72 -1.95 7.14
N SER A 77 10.21 -1.17 8.09
CA SER A 77 8.89 -1.39 8.68
C SER A 77 7.80 -1.37 7.60
N PRO A 78 6.74 -2.20 7.67
CA PRO A 78 5.77 -2.35 6.56
C PRO A 78 4.99 -1.07 6.18
N ARG A 79 4.91 -0.08 7.06
CA ARG A 79 4.23 1.19 6.79
C ARG A 79 4.96 2.04 5.76
N GLU A 80 6.28 2.03 5.79
CA GLU A 80 7.13 2.82 4.90
C GLU A 80 7.02 2.35 3.44
N PRO A 81 7.18 1.05 3.09
CA PRO A 81 6.88 0.50 1.77
C PRO A 81 5.47 0.81 1.29
N ALA A 82 4.46 0.74 2.17
CA ALA A 82 3.08 1.05 1.79
C ALA A 82 2.94 2.53 1.38
N ALA A 83 3.52 3.46 2.15
CA ALA A 83 3.52 4.88 1.86
C ALA A 83 4.29 5.21 0.57
N TRP A 84 5.54 4.73 0.48
CA TRP A 84 6.40 4.96 -0.68
C TRP A 84 5.82 4.32 -1.94
N GLY A 85 5.34 3.09 -1.85
CA GLY A 85 4.74 2.38 -2.96
C GLY A 85 3.47 3.04 -3.47
N SER A 86 2.60 3.52 -2.57
CA SER A 86 1.42 4.31 -2.96
C SER A 86 1.80 5.57 -3.74
N TRP A 87 2.80 6.32 -3.25
CA TRP A 87 3.29 7.53 -3.92
C TRP A 87 3.92 7.22 -5.28
N VAL A 88 4.88 6.29 -5.34
CA VAL A 88 5.58 5.92 -6.59
C VAL A 88 4.58 5.46 -7.65
N HIS A 89 3.64 4.59 -7.28
CA HIS A 89 2.61 4.10 -8.19
C HIS A 89 1.71 5.25 -8.70
N GLY A 90 1.29 6.18 -7.83
CA GLY A 90 0.54 7.37 -8.23
C GLY A 90 1.30 8.24 -9.23
N GLN A 91 2.56 8.57 -8.92
CA GLN A 91 3.41 9.38 -9.81
C GLN A 91 3.67 8.69 -11.15
N ALA A 92 3.81 7.37 -11.17
CA ALA A 92 3.94 6.61 -12.41
C ALA A 92 2.70 6.76 -13.29
N GLY A 93 1.50 6.67 -12.71
CA GLY A 93 0.26 6.90 -13.44
C GLY A 93 0.15 8.31 -14.02
N HIS A 94 0.49 9.34 -13.24
CA HIS A 94 0.48 10.72 -13.72
C HIS A 94 1.42 10.97 -14.91
N ARG A 95 2.57 10.29 -14.94
CA ARG A 95 3.50 10.39 -16.08
C ARG A 95 2.98 9.72 -17.36
N LEU A 96 1.97 8.85 -17.23
CA LEU A 96 1.34 8.13 -18.33
C LEU A 96 -0.02 8.72 -18.73
N GLU A 97 -0.57 9.64 -17.93
CA GLU A 97 -1.72 10.46 -18.30
C GLU A 97 -1.29 11.38 -19.46
N ARG A 98 -1.90 11.18 -20.63
CA ARG A 98 -1.74 12.03 -21.80
C ARG A 98 -2.94 12.97 -21.93
#